data_AF-A0A3S0JUS3-F1
#
_entry.id   AF-A0A3S0JUS3-F1
#
_cell.length_a   1.000
_cell.length_b   1.000
_cell.length_c   1.000
_cell.angle_alpha   90.00
_cell.angle_beta   90.00
_cell.angle_gamma   90.00
#
_symmetry.space_group_name_H-M   'P 1'
#
loop_
_entity.id
_entity.type
_entity.pdbx_description
1 polymer ?
#
loop_
_entity_poly.entity_id
_entity_poly.type
_entity_poly.pdbx_seq_one_letter_code
_entity_poly.pdbx_strand_id
1 'polypeptide(L)'
;MHLLVLGIDGGDRDIISKMPMPYLNKVLHGANKIEANEDLYTRGWAKILSGVPGTISGAVYNRPKVTDGECGATGKWTSQDFSDNANKPLWEELNNRGLSVGFMNIPTTHPAPEVEGFFVSGAGGGIESGNTPPSACYPEEDSRILEENGYIFDTRYIPSGIRDEKEFHLRLRSMTEARVASYIALDNKHNPDVGFIAFMGLARLQYLAMNEINHILEGQKSTQNKLTSSQQLILDTYKHFDHQLSYLVTTLGVENVMVVSDHGQAARKFDVNINYFLGQHGWQINKQASVLSFQQKARRYAKKLLPRKCYDALASNPSLHRAGGGQSPIDFSRSKAFGMRGSPVIYINDERFFGVVSGNECKNELIQEVISEFNKDQEANNHGLKAMRFSERFSEGVKSFELSPDIWIEKPDNYLFDYGVGNSNAGIDNLVNENHPYYKAIDFKAIDRGQWTGIKGRSAMIYYTSDKEEVDTGPYKDLTQAYYTCLDLIGSANRT
;
A
#
# COMPACT_ATOMS: atom_id res chain seq x y z
N MET A 1 -15.40 21.40 -13.35
CA MET A 1 -15.28 20.15 -12.56
C MET A 1 -16.12 20.26 -11.28
N HIS A 2 -17.05 19.32 -11.07
CA HIS A 2 -17.96 19.28 -9.92
C HIS A 2 -17.31 18.71 -8.65
N LEU A 3 -16.46 17.70 -8.80
CA LEU A 3 -15.76 17.06 -7.69
C LEU A 3 -14.33 16.72 -8.08
N LEU A 4 -13.40 17.07 -7.21
CA LEU A 4 -12.02 16.57 -7.27
C LEU A 4 -11.73 15.69 -6.05
N VAL A 5 -11.40 14.43 -6.31
CA VAL A 5 -10.91 13.49 -5.30
C VAL A 5 -9.38 13.58 -5.22
N LEU A 6 -8.88 14.05 -4.08
CA LEU A 6 -7.47 14.10 -3.73
C LEU A 6 -7.10 12.84 -2.93
N GLY A 7 -6.45 11.89 -3.60
CA GLY A 7 -5.86 10.71 -2.98
C GLY A 7 -4.50 11.01 -2.36
N ILE A 8 -4.30 10.72 -1.08
CA ILE A 8 -3.02 10.86 -0.39
C ILE A 8 -2.63 9.46 0.15
N ASP A 9 -1.69 8.77 -0.50
CA ASP A 9 -1.18 7.47 0.01
C ASP A 9 -0.54 7.70 1.37
N GLY A 10 -0.90 6.87 2.35
CA GLY A 10 -0.48 7.05 3.75
C GLY A 10 -0.99 8.34 4.39
N GLY A 11 -2.03 8.97 3.82
CA GLY A 11 -2.66 10.16 4.38
C GLY A 11 -3.25 9.84 5.76
N ASP A 12 -2.77 10.56 6.77
CA ASP A 12 -3.15 10.36 8.17
C ASP A 12 -3.46 11.72 8.82
N ARG A 13 -4.65 11.84 9.42
CA ARG A 13 -5.14 13.10 9.99
C ARG A 13 -4.26 13.59 11.14
N ASP A 14 -3.70 12.70 11.96
CA ASP A 14 -2.88 13.07 13.11
C ASP A 14 -1.52 13.62 12.69
N ILE A 15 -1.00 13.15 11.56
CA ILE A 15 0.22 13.70 10.94
C ILE A 15 -0.10 15.04 10.29
N ILE A 16 -1.11 15.08 9.41
CA ILE A 16 -1.46 16.28 8.63
C ILE A 16 -1.80 17.47 9.54
N SER A 17 -2.49 17.23 10.67
CA SER A 17 -2.89 18.27 11.61
C SER A 17 -1.74 19.00 12.31
N LYS A 18 -0.56 18.38 12.35
CA LYS A 18 0.64 18.92 13.03
C LYS A 18 1.75 19.28 12.05
N MET A 19 1.62 18.92 10.78
CA MET A 19 2.56 19.31 9.73
C MET A 19 2.20 20.69 9.17
N PRO A 20 3.15 21.42 8.54
CA PRO A 20 2.94 22.77 8.01
C PRO A 20 2.11 22.73 6.70
N MET A 21 0.85 22.33 6.82
CA MET A 21 -0.10 22.12 5.74
C MET A 21 -1.35 23.00 5.92
N PRO A 22 -1.22 24.34 5.91
CA PRO A 22 -2.33 25.24 6.22
C PRO A 22 -3.53 25.09 5.27
N TYR A 23 -3.30 24.84 3.98
CA TYR A 23 -4.39 24.68 3.02
C TYR A 23 -5.20 23.41 3.31
N LEU A 24 -4.54 22.26 3.40
CA LEU A 24 -5.22 21.00 3.65
C LEU A 24 -5.89 20.99 5.04
N ASN A 25 -5.27 21.60 6.05
CA ASN A 25 -5.90 21.75 7.36
C ASN A 25 -7.18 22.59 7.30
N LYS A 26 -7.20 23.67 6.52
CA LYS A 26 -8.41 24.47 6.30
C LYS A 26 -9.51 23.66 5.62
N VAL A 27 -9.18 22.92 4.56
CA VAL A 27 -10.12 22.03 3.86
C VAL A 27 -10.70 20.99 4.81
N LEU A 28 -9.85 20.26 5.54
CA LEU A 28 -10.28 19.19 6.43
C LEU A 28 -11.04 19.67 7.67
N HIS A 29 -10.81 20.90 8.13
CA HIS A 29 -11.52 21.45 9.29
C HIS A 29 -12.99 21.79 8.97
N GLY A 30 -13.29 22.21 7.74
CA GLY A 30 -14.65 22.47 7.27
C GLY A 30 -15.32 21.30 6.57
N ALA A 31 -14.64 20.16 6.44
CA ALA A 31 -15.13 18.99 5.72
C ALA A 31 -15.91 18.03 6.64
N ASN A 32 -16.89 17.34 6.07
CA ASN A 32 -17.53 16.19 6.68
C ASN A 32 -16.54 15.01 6.71
N LYS A 33 -16.58 14.21 7.77
CA LYS A 33 -15.70 13.04 7.97
C LYS A 33 -16.51 11.75 7.95
N ILE A 34 -16.01 10.75 7.24
CA ILE A 34 -16.51 9.37 7.31
C ILE A 34 -15.46 8.50 7.99
N GLU A 35 -15.86 7.75 9.03
CA GLU A 35 -14.99 6.79 9.70
C GLU A 35 -14.93 5.48 8.89
N ALA A 36 -13.72 5.00 8.62
CA ALA A 36 -13.48 3.74 7.93
C ALA A 36 -12.65 2.79 8.78
N ASN A 37 -13.05 1.52 8.83
CA ASN A 37 -12.33 0.45 9.51
C ASN A 37 -11.37 -0.24 8.52
N GLU A 38 -10.11 0.18 8.52
CA GLU A 38 -9.10 -0.38 7.62
C GLU A 38 -8.43 -1.65 8.20
N ASP A 39 -8.34 -2.70 7.39
CA ASP A 39 -7.79 -3.99 7.79
C ASP A 39 -6.28 -4.14 7.52
N LEU A 40 -5.71 -3.35 6.60
CA LEU A 40 -4.30 -3.39 6.17
C LEU A 40 -3.83 -4.68 5.47
N TYR A 41 -4.71 -5.66 5.33
CA TYR A 41 -4.49 -6.89 4.58
C TYR A 41 -4.92 -6.74 3.11
N THR A 42 -6.01 -6.00 2.89
CA THR A 42 -6.60 -5.72 1.59
C THR A 42 -6.15 -4.38 1.02
N ARG A 43 -6.35 -4.18 -0.29
CA ARG A 43 -5.91 -2.98 -1.01
C ARG A 43 -6.95 -1.87 -0.86
N GLY A 44 -6.63 -0.84 -0.07
CA GLY A 44 -7.48 0.34 0.09
C GLY A 44 -7.87 1.02 -1.23
N TRP A 45 -6.92 1.23 -2.16
CA TRP A 45 -7.25 1.79 -3.48
C TRP A 45 -8.26 0.95 -4.27
N ALA A 46 -8.18 -0.38 -4.19
CA ALA A 46 -9.15 -1.24 -4.87
C ALA A 46 -10.54 -1.13 -4.24
N LYS A 47 -10.63 -1.01 -2.90
CA LYS A 47 -11.89 -0.74 -2.19
C LYS A 47 -12.52 0.59 -2.61
N ILE A 48 -11.73 1.66 -2.61
CA ILE A 48 -12.16 3.02 -3.01
C ILE A 48 -12.65 3.03 -4.46
N LEU A 49 -11.98 2.30 -5.36
CA LEU A 49 -12.30 2.30 -6.79
C LEU A 49 -13.44 1.36 -7.19
N SER A 50 -13.79 0.37 -6.36
CA SER A 50 -14.82 -0.62 -6.72
C SER A 50 -16.08 -0.56 -5.85
N GLY A 51 -16.00 0.00 -4.64
CA GLY A 51 -17.06 -0.12 -3.66
C GLY A 51 -17.25 -1.57 -3.15
N VAL A 52 -16.29 -2.46 -3.43
CA VAL A 52 -16.30 -3.88 -3.04
C VAL A 52 -15.15 -4.15 -2.06
N PRO A 53 -15.44 -4.74 -0.88
CA PRO A 53 -14.41 -5.13 0.07
C PRO A 53 -13.35 -6.03 -0.56
N GLY A 54 -12.09 -5.87 -0.15
CA GLY A 54 -10.99 -6.68 -0.68
C GLY A 54 -11.10 -8.17 -0.38
N THR A 55 -11.83 -8.53 0.68
CA THR A 55 -12.16 -9.91 1.03
C THR A 55 -13.18 -10.54 0.10
N ILE A 56 -13.92 -9.73 -0.68
CA ILE A 56 -14.88 -10.17 -1.69
C ILE A 56 -14.25 -10.13 -3.08
N SER A 57 -13.56 -9.03 -3.40
CA SER A 57 -12.88 -8.89 -4.71
C SER A 57 -11.61 -9.74 -4.84
N GLY A 58 -10.99 -10.15 -3.73
CA GLY A 58 -9.69 -10.80 -3.75
C GLY A 58 -8.51 -9.83 -3.95
N ALA A 59 -8.76 -8.52 -3.83
CA ALA A 59 -7.77 -7.45 -3.91
C ALA A 59 -6.88 -7.40 -2.66
N VAL A 60 -6.11 -8.45 -2.40
CA VAL A 60 -5.26 -8.58 -1.20
C VAL A 60 -3.77 -8.35 -1.51
N TYR A 61 -3.01 -7.91 -0.52
CA TYR A 61 -1.55 -7.79 -0.65
C TYR A 61 -0.90 -9.17 -0.57
N ASN A 62 0.12 -9.42 -1.41
CA ASN A 62 0.89 -10.67 -1.43
C ASN A 62 0.01 -11.93 -1.41
N ARG A 63 -1.04 -11.96 -2.25
CA ARG A 63 -1.98 -13.09 -2.33
C ARG A 63 -1.23 -14.39 -2.65
N PRO A 64 -1.60 -15.52 -2.05
CA PRO A 64 -1.09 -16.81 -2.49
C PRO A 64 -1.32 -16.98 -4.00
N LYS A 65 -0.33 -17.56 -4.68
CA LYS A 65 -0.45 -17.95 -6.08
C LYS A 65 0.10 -19.35 -6.22
N VAL A 66 -0.74 -20.27 -6.65
CA VAL A 66 -0.31 -21.63 -6.92
C VAL A 66 0.08 -21.77 -8.39
N THR A 67 1.25 -22.34 -8.66
CA THR A 67 1.73 -22.59 -10.03
C THR A 67 2.53 -23.88 -10.01
N ASP A 68 2.18 -24.83 -10.89
CA ASP A 68 2.85 -26.13 -11.03
C ASP A 68 3.00 -26.90 -9.70
N GLY A 69 2.00 -26.81 -8.81
CA GLY A 69 2.01 -27.49 -7.50
C GLY A 69 2.88 -26.82 -6.42
N GLU A 70 3.49 -25.66 -6.70
CA GLU A 70 4.15 -24.83 -5.68
C GLU A 70 3.29 -23.61 -5.32
N CYS A 71 3.18 -23.32 -4.02
CA CYS A 71 2.54 -22.10 -3.53
C CYS A 71 3.57 -20.96 -3.41
N GLY A 72 3.38 -19.91 -4.21
CA GLY A 72 4.10 -18.64 -4.13
C GLY A 72 3.21 -17.51 -3.62
N ALA A 73 3.70 -16.28 -3.78
CA ALA A 73 2.93 -15.06 -3.54
C ALA A 73 2.95 -14.18 -4.78
N THR A 74 1.87 -13.45 -5.03
CA THR A 74 1.82 -12.41 -6.07
C THR A 74 1.27 -11.11 -5.52
N GLY A 75 1.94 -10.01 -5.89
CA GLY A 75 1.43 -8.66 -5.66
C GLY A 75 0.65 -8.10 -6.85
N LYS A 76 0.42 -8.89 -7.92
CA LYS A 76 -0.23 -8.43 -9.14
C LYS A 76 -1.73 -8.23 -8.95
N TRP A 77 -2.20 -7.01 -9.21
CA TRP A 77 -3.61 -6.59 -9.25
C TRP A 77 -3.71 -5.37 -10.16
N THR A 78 -4.48 -5.47 -11.23
CA THR A 78 -4.47 -4.59 -12.41
C THR A 78 -5.88 -4.07 -12.73
N SER A 79 -6.00 -3.17 -13.70
CA SER A 79 -7.31 -2.63 -14.12
C SER A 79 -8.28 -3.73 -14.57
N GLN A 80 -7.76 -4.81 -15.14
CA GLN A 80 -8.55 -5.97 -15.57
C GLN A 80 -9.20 -6.72 -14.41
N ASP A 81 -8.53 -6.79 -13.26
CA ASP A 81 -9.04 -7.51 -12.08
C ASP A 81 -10.30 -6.82 -11.49
N PHE A 82 -10.63 -5.59 -11.89
CA PHE A 82 -11.89 -4.94 -11.50
C PHE A 82 -13.12 -5.51 -12.21
N SER A 83 -12.95 -6.15 -13.38
CA SER A 83 -14.07 -6.65 -14.18
C SER A 83 -14.81 -7.83 -13.55
N ASP A 84 -14.16 -8.55 -12.63
CA ASP A 84 -14.74 -9.67 -11.89
C ASP A 84 -15.61 -9.22 -10.69
N ASN A 85 -15.61 -7.93 -10.37
CA ASN A 85 -16.39 -7.39 -9.26
C ASN A 85 -17.87 -7.26 -9.62
N ALA A 86 -18.74 -7.34 -8.59
CA ALA A 86 -20.17 -7.11 -8.76
C ALA A 86 -20.47 -5.66 -9.16
N ASN A 87 -19.71 -4.71 -8.61
CA ASN A 87 -19.80 -3.29 -8.96
C ASN A 87 -18.82 -2.97 -10.09
N LYS A 88 -19.23 -2.06 -10.98
CA LYS A 88 -18.32 -1.46 -11.95
C LYS A 88 -17.31 -0.55 -11.25
N PRO A 89 -16.06 -0.48 -11.74
CA PRO A 89 -15.10 0.45 -11.19
C PRO A 89 -15.59 1.90 -11.34
N LEU A 90 -15.15 2.78 -10.44
CA LEU A 90 -15.69 4.13 -10.24
C LEU A 90 -15.71 4.96 -11.53
N TRP A 91 -14.65 4.87 -12.35
CA TRP A 91 -14.57 5.59 -13.61
C TRP A 91 -15.64 5.13 -14.61
N GLU A 92 -15.88 3.81 -14.71
CA GLU A 92 -16.88 3.23 -15.60
C GLU A 92 -18.29 3.57 -15.11
N GLU A 93 -18.53 3.50 -13.80
CA GLU A 93 -19.81 3.87 -13.21
C GLU A 93 -20.14 5.36 -13.41
N LEU A 94 -19.14 6.25 -13.31
CA LEU A 94 -19.31 7.68 -13.61
C LEU A 94 -19.59 7.92 -15.11
N ASN A 95 -18.85 7.28 -16.02
CA ASN A 95 -19.12 7.35 -17.46
C ASN A 95 -20.51 6.81 -17.82
N ASN A 96 -20.96 5.72 -17.19
CA ASN A 96 -22.31 5.17 -17.38
C ASN A 96 -23.42 6.15 -16.94
N ARG A 97 -23.10 7.10 -16.05
CA ARG A 97 -23.98 8.21 -15.64
C ARG A 97 -23.87 9.44 -16.54
N GLY A 98 -23.14 9.33 -17.66
CA GLY A 98 -22.93 10.39 -18.63
C GLY A 98 -21.90 11.44 -18.23
N LEU A 99 -21.03 11.14 -17.25
CA LEU A 99 -20.02 12.08 -16.75
C LEU A 99 -18.64 11.76 -17.31
N SER A 100 -17.93 12.77 -17.73
CA SER A 100 -16.52 12.70 -18.11
C SER A 100 -15.61 12.70 -16.87
N VAL A 101 -14.48 12.00 -16.96
CA VAL A 101 -13.57 11.76 -15.82
C VAL A 101 -12.12 12.06 -16.16
N GLY A 102 -11.38 12.59 -15.17
CA GLY A 102 -9.95 12.84 -15.24
C GLY A 102 -9.21 12.14 -14.12
N PHE A 103 -8.69 10.94 -14.37
CA PHE A 103 -8.05 10.10 -13.36
C PHE A 103 -6.52 10.10 -13.54
N MET A 104 -5.77 10.21 -12.43
CA MET A 104 -4.31 10.23 -12.48
C MET A 104 -3.64 9.54 -11.28
N ASN A 105 -2.68 8.68 -11.59
CA ASN A 105 -1.72 8.07 -10.69
C ASN A 105 -2.31 7.21 -9.56
N ILE A 106 -3.51 6.67 -9.73
CA ILE A 106 -4.11 5.79 -8.71
C ILE A 106 -3.52 4.37 -8.87
N PRO A 107 -2.93 3.76 -7.85
CA PRO A 107 -2.34 2.42 -7.97
C PRO A 107 -3.33 1.38 -8.48
N THR A 108 -2.80 0.31 -9.10
CA THR A 108 -3.55 -0.85 -9.62
C THR A 108 -4.42 -0.61 -10.85
N THR A 109 -4.33 0.57 -11.47
CA THR A 109 -5.14 0.96 -12.62
C THR A 109 -4.39 0.81 -13.95
N HIS A 110 -3.32 0.01 -14.00
CA HIS A 110 -2.60 -0.25 -15.24
C HIS A 110 -3.04 -1.57 -15.88
N PRO A 111 -3.13 -1.66 -17.23
CA PRO A 111 -3.06 -0.54 -18.19
C PRO A 111 -4.18 0.48 -17.99
N ALA A 112 -3.97 1.72 -18.42
CA ALA A 112 -4.96 2.79 -18.28
C ALA A 112 -6.30 2.37 -18.92
N PRO A 113 -7.42 2.42 -18.17
CA PRO A 113 -8.75 2.17 -18.72
C PRO A 113 -9.14 3.22 -19.76
N GLU A 114 -9.94 2.81 -20.73
CA GLU A 114 -10.64 3.72 -21.63
C GLU A 114 -11.77 4.43 -20.87
N VAL A 115 -11.87 5.75 -21.06
CA VAL A 115 -12.86 6.59 -20.38
C VAL A 115 -13.29 7.77 -21.25
N GLU A 116 -14.46 8.35 -21.00
CA GLU A 116 -14.81 9.68 -21.48
C GLU A 116 -14.00 10.71 -20.69
N GLY A 117 -12.95 11.29 -21.29
CA GLY A 117 -12.00 12.20 -20.64
C GLY A 117 -10.56 11.69 -20.72
N PHE A 118 -9.85 11.62 -19.59
CA PHE A 118 -8.48 11.10 -19.56
C PHE A 118 -8.21 10.19 -18.36
N PHE A 119 -7.25 9.29 -18.56
CA PHE A 119 -6.76 8.38 -17.53
C PHE A 119 -5.24 8.23 -17.59
N VAL A 120 -4.56 8.50 -16.48
CA VAL A 120 -3.15 8.19 -16.29
C VAL A 120 -3.02 7.17 -15.16
N SER A 121 -2.65 5.93 -15.48
CA SER A 121 -2.54 4.85 -14.47
C SER A 121 -1.44 5.15 -13.44
N GLY A 122 -1.60 4.61 -12.23
CA GLY A 122 -0.60 4.73 -11.16
C GLY A 122 0.33 3.53 -11.04
N ALA A 123 1.54 3.78 -10.55
CA ALA A 123 2.45 2.70 -10.16
C ALA A 123 1.89 1.89 -8.98
N GLY A 124 2.11 0.58 -8.99
CA GLY A 124 1.55 -0.34 -8.01
C GLY A 124 0.96 -1.58 -8.69
N GLY A 125 0.32 -2.47 -7.93
CA GLY A 125 -0.37 -3.62 -8.54
C GLY A 125 0.54 -4.59 -9.32
N GLY A 126 1.84 -4.61 -9.03
CA GLY A 126 2.84 -5.42 -9.75
C GLY A 126 3.74 -4.62 -10.70
N ILE A 127 3.51 -3.32 -10.86
CA ILE A 127 4.37 -2.44 -11.66
C ILE A 127 5.37 -1.70 -10.78
N GLU A 128 6.62 -1.71 -11.23
CA GLU A 128 7.74 -1.06 -10.54
C GLU A 128 7.94 0.39 -11.00
N SER A 129 8.77 1.13 -10.26
CA SER A 129 9.15 2.50 -10.60
C SER A 129 9.98 2.53 -11.89
N GLY A 130 9.77 3.52 -12.75
CA GLY A 130 10.50 3.68 -14.01
C GLY A 130 9.91 4.77 -14.90
N ASN A 131 10.20 4.71 -16.20
CA ASN A 131 9.54 5.55 -17.20
C ASN A 131 8.05 5.18 -17.30
N THR A 132 7.21 6.17 -17.56
CA THR A 132 5.78 5.96 -17.82
C THR A 132 5.62 5.20 -19.14
N PRO A 133 5.07 3.97 -19.15
CA PRO A 133 4.81 3.27 -20.40
C PRO A 133 3.65 3.96 -21.15
N PRO A 134 3.59 3.95 -22.49
CA PRO A 134 2.48 4.58 -23.23
C PRO A 134 1.10 4.05 -22.81
N SER A 135 0.99 2.74 -22.60
CA SER A 135 -0.19 2.06 -22.02
C SER A 135 -0.60 2.50 -20.61
N ALA A 136 0.18 3.38 -19.96
CA ALA A 136 -0.23 4.03 -18.72
C ALA A 136 -1.07 5.30 -18.94
N CYS A 137 -1.35 5.68 -20.18
CA CYS A 137 -2.11 6.88 -20.53
C CYS A 137 -3.23 6.54 -21.50
N TYR A 138 -4.42 7.10 -21.25
CA TYR A 138 -5.54 7.11 -22.16
C TYR A 138 -6.11 8.54 -22.26
N PRO A 139 -6.34 9.07 -23.47
CA PRO A 139 -5.82 8.59 -24.75
C PRO A 139 -4.28 8.46 -24.76
N GLU A 140 -3.73 7.57 -25.60
CA GLU A 140 -2.27 7.30 -25.58
C GLU A 140 -1.46 8.54 -25.99
N GLU A 141 -1.98 9.39 -26.88
CA GLU A 141 -1.32 10.61 -27.35
C GLU A 141 -1.05 11.64 -26.24
N ASP A 142 -1.78 11.55 -25.12
CA ASP A 142 -1.59 12.42 -23.96
C ASP A 142 -0.31 12.10 -23.18
N SER A 143 0.36 10.97 -23.48
CA SER A 143 1.67 10.68 -22.92
C SER A 143 2.69 11.78 -23.20
N ARG A 144 2.53 12.52 -24.31
CA ARG A 144 3.39 13.67 -24.66
C ARG A 144 3.29 14.80 -23.65
N ILE A 145 2.09 15.09 -23.13
CA ILE A 145 1.88 16.09 -22.08
C ILE A 145 2.62 15.69 -20.80
N LEU A 146 2.63 14.39 -20.48
CA LEU A 146 3.38 13.86 -19.34
C LEU A 146 4.90 14.02 -19.55
N GLU A 147 5.39 13.69 -20.75
CA GLU A 147 6.81 13.84 -21.11
C GLU A 147 7.26 15.30 -21.04
N GLU A 148 6.50 16.22 -21.64
CA GLU A 148 6.80 17.66 -21.66
C GLU A 148 6.84 18.28 -20.26
N ASN A 149 5.95 17.82 -19.36
CA ASN A 149 5.92 18.26 -17.97
C ASN A 149 6.94 17.52 -17.08
N GLY A 150 7.76 16.63 -17.63
CA GLY A 150 8.77 15.88 -16.88
C GLY A 150 8.17 14.92 -15.86
N TYR A 151 7.05 14.28 -16.20
CA TYR A 151 6.29 13.40 -15.31
C TYR A 151 7.14 12.27 -14.72
N ILE A 152 6.98 12.05 -13.42
CA ILE A 152 7.70 11.00 -12.67
C ILE A 152 6.68 9.97 -12.20
N PHE A 153 6.70 8.79 -12.83
CA PHE A 153 5.73 7.73 -12.58
C PHE A 153 5.70 7.29 -11.10
N ASP A 154 6.86 6.95 -10.53
CA ASP A 154 7.02 6.69 -9.09
C ASP A 154 8.50 6.85 -8.70
N THR A 155 8.75 7.23 -7.45
CA THR A 155 10.10 7.26 -6.88
C THR A 155 10.12 6.42 -5.61
N ARG A 156 10.71 5.22 -5.71
CA ARG A 156 10.98 4.35 -4.55
C ARG A 156 12.44 4.46 -4.16
N TYR A 157 12.72 4.59 -2.87
CA TYR A 157 14.07 4.88 -2.36
C TYR A 157 15.14 3.86 -2.79
N ILE A 158 14.86 2.57 -2.61
CA ILE A 158 15.84 1.52 -2.94
C ILE A 158 16.09 1.45 -4.46
N PRO A 159 15.04 1.29 -5.32
CA PRO A 159 15.21 1.26 -6.77
C PRO A 159 15.79 2.54 -7.38
N SER A 160 15.44 3.74 -6.87
CA SER A 160 15.94 5.00 -7.42
C SER A 160 17.45 5.14 -7.35
N GLY A 161 18.10 4.45 -6.41
CA GLY A 161 19.53 4.57 -6.17
C GLY A 161 19.97 5.87 -5.51
N ILE A 162 19.04 6.80 -5.24
CA ILE A 162 19.31 8.05 -4.51
C ILE A 162 19.66 7.68 -3.07
N ARG A 163 20.79 8.16 -2.57
CA ARG A 163 21.24 7.94 -1.19
C ARG A 163 21.46 9.21 -0.40
N ASP A 164 21.54 10.35 -1.08
CA ASP A 164 21.51 11.66 -0.44
C ASP A 164 20.08 12.01 -0.03
N GLU A 165 19.90 12.44 1.23
CA GLU A 165 18.60 12.80 1.78
C GLU A 165 18.00 14.00 1.03
N LYS A 166 18.77 15.07 0.86
CA LYS A 166 18.29 16.31 0.23
C LYS A 166 17.86 16.05 -1.22
N GLU A 167 18.65 15.27 -1.96
CA GLU A 167 18.32 14.83 -3.32
C GLU A 167 17.01 14.03 -3.36
N PHE A 168 16.78 13.14 -2.40
CA PHE A 168 15.54 12.38 -2.33
C PHE A 168 14.32 13.27 -2.07
N HIS A 169 14.42 14.21 -1.12
CA HIS A 169 13.38 15.20 -0.87
C HIS A 169 13.11 16.10 -2.08
N LEU A 170 14.15 16.54 -2.81
CA LEU A 170 14.00 17.27 -4.07
C LEU A 170 13.27 16.43 -5.12
N ARG A 171 13.64 15.15 -5.27
CA ARG A 171 13.00 14.23 -6.22
C ARG A 171 11.51 14.04 -5.92
N LEU A 172 11.11 13.92 -4.65
CA LEU A 172 9.70 13.80 -4.26
C LEU A 172 8.90 15.10 -4.55
N ARG A 173 9.52 16.26 -4.37
CA ARG A 173 8.90 17.55 -4.70
C ARG A 173 8.70 17.71 -6.20
N SER A 174 9.74 17.47 -7.01
CA SER A 174 9.62 17.51 -8.48
C SER A 174 8.61 16.50 -9.02
N MET A 175 8.49 15.32 -8.39
CA MET A 175 7.44 14.35 -8.74
C MET A 175 6.03 14.88 -8.45
N THR A 176 5.86 15.66 -7.39
CA THR A 176 4.58 16.29 -7.05
C THR A 176 4.26 17.42 -8.03
N GLU A 177 5.23 18.30 -8.29
CA GLU A 177 5.10 19.41 -9.25
C GLU A 177 4.72 18.91 -10.65
N ALA A 178 5.45 17.92 -11.17
CA ALA A 178 5.21 17.37 -12.50
C ALA A 178 3.82 16.71 -12.62
N ARG A 179 3.33 16.07 -11.55
CA ARG A 179 1.97 15.50 -11.51
C ARG A 179 0.90 16.59 -11.51
N VAL A 180 1.07 17.64 -10.70
CA VAL A 180 0.12 18.77 -10.68
C VAL A 180 0.10 19.49 -12.03
N ALA A 181 1.27 19.80 -12.61
CA ALA A 181 1.36 20.43 -13.92
C ALA A 181 0.70 19.57 -15.02
N SER A 182 0.98 18.27 -15.02
CA SER A 182 0.38 17.33 -15.98
C SER A 182 -1.13 17.24 -15.82
N TYR A 183 -1.64 17.21 -14.59
CA TYR A 183 -3.07 17.13 -14.33
C TYR A 183 -3.78 18.39 -14.83
N ILE A 184 -3.25 19.58 -14.53
CA ILE A 184 -3.80 20.85 -15.01
C ILE A 184 -3.79 20.90 -16.54
N ALA A 185 -2.72 20.44 -17.19
CA ALA A 185 -2.63 20.42 -18.65
C ALA A 185 -3.68 19.49 -19.29
N LEU A 186 -3.89 18.30 -18.71
CA LEU A 186 -4.90 17.35 -19.17
C LEU A 186 -6.32 17.82 -18.87
N ASP A 187 -6.55 18.42 -17.72
CA ASP A 187 -7.82 19.03 -17.35
C ASP A 187 -8.20 20.14 -18.34
N ASN A 188 -7.28 21.04 -18.68
CA ASN A 188 -7.53 22.07 -19.69
C ASN A 188 -7.85 21.49 -21.08
N LYS A 189 -7.31 20.32 -21.42
CA LYS A 189 -7.54 19.66 -22.71
C LYS A 189 -8.91 18.97 -22.77
N HIS A 190 -9.30 18.29 -21.69
CA HIS A 190 -10.46 17.38 -21.68
C HIS A 190 -11.66 17.90 -20.91
N ASN A 191 -11.46 18.87 -20.02
CA ASN A 191 -12.46 19.51 -19.17
C ASN A 191 -13.41 18.50 -18.46
N PRO A 192 -12.88 17.56 -17.66
CA PRO A 192 -13.68 16.51 -17.03
C PRO A 192 -14.66 17.03 -15.96
N ASP A 193 -15.79 16.33 -15.82
CA ASP A 193 -16.78 16.61 -14.78
C ASP A 193 -16.29 16.20 -13.40
N VAL A 194 -15.58 15.06 -13.31
CA VAL A 194 -15.06 14.49 -12.06
C VAL A 194 -13.57 14.19 -12.16
N GLY A 195 -12.80 14.69 -11.21
CA GLY A 195 -11.36 14.44 -11.12
C GLY A 195 -10.98 13.46 -10.01
N PHE A 196 -9.96 12.64 -10.22
CA PHE A 196 -9.32 11.87 -9.16
C PHE A 196 -7.80 11.79 -9.39
N ILE A 197 -7.02 12.43 -8.54
CA ILE A 197 -5.55 12.35 -8.55
C ILE A 197 -5.01 11.78 -7.23
N ALA A 198 -4.08 10.83 -7.30
CA ALA A 198 -3.44 10.25 -6.12
C ALA A 198 -1.95 10.61 -6.00
N PHE A 199 -1.49 10.94 -4.79
CA PHE A 199 -0.13 11.37 -4.48
C PHE A 199 0.60 10.38 -3.57
N MET A 200 1.68 9.78 -4.09
CA MET A 200 2.44 8.74 -3.36
C MET A 200 3.61 9.30 -2.54
N GLY A 201 3.99 10.55 -2.76
CA GLY A 201 5.28 11.09 -2.32
C GLY A 201 5.47 11.11 -0.80
N LEU A 202 4.43 11.50 -0.05
CA LEU A 202 4.51 11.56 1.41
C LEU A 202 4.64 10.17 2.03
N ALA A 203 3.88 9.17 1.58
CA ALA A 203 4.05 7.78 2.04
C ALA A 203 5.49 7.29 1.85
N ARG A 204 6.14 7.61 0.72
CA ARG A 204 7.55 7.24 0.47
C ARG A 204 8.47 7.81 1.55
N LEU A 205 8.27 9.07 1.95
CA LEU A 205 9.04 9.70 3.02
C LEU A 205 8.69 9.09 4.39
N GLN A 206 7.40 8.91 4.67
CA GLN A 206 6.92 8.38 5.94
C GLN A 206 7.40 6.95 6.20
N TYR A 207 7.47 6.09 5.17
CA TYR A 207 8.05 4.75 5.32
C TYR A 207 9.53 4.80 5.74
N LEU A 208 10.28 5.82 5.32
CA LEU A 208 11.69 5.97 5.67
C LEU A 208 11.90 6.61 7.04
N ALA A 209 11.17 7.70 7.31
CA ALA A 209 11.50 8.68 8.35
C ALA A 209 10.39 8.87 9.40
N MET A 210 9.54 7.86 9.63
CA MET A 210 8.48 7.94 10.64
C MET A 210 9.02 8.24 12.06
N ASN A 211 10.24 7.80 12.38
CA ASN A 211 10.86 8.18 13.65
C ASN A 211 11.05 9.71 13.76
N GLU A 212 11.63 10.35 12.75
CA GLU A 212 11.81 11.81 12.71
C GLU A 212 10.47 12.54 12.69
N ILE A 213 9.49 12.01 11.96
CA ILE A 213 8.12 12.53 11.93
C ILE A 213 7.53 12.51 13.34
N ASN A 214 7.60 11.40 14.07
CA ASN A 214 7.08 11.33 15.43
C ASN A 214 7.79 12.32 16.37
N HIS A 215 9.10 12.52 16.23
CA HIS A 215 9.81 13.55 16.98
C HIS A 215 9.31 14.97 16.66
N ILE A 216 8.95 15.26 15.40
CA ILE A 216 8.30 16.54 15.04
C ILE A 216 6.92 16.65 15.72
N LEU A 217 6.10 15.59 15.66
CA LEU A 217 4.74 15.57 16.21
C LEU A 217 4.74 15.72 17.75
N GLU A 218 5.73 15.15 18.43
CA GLU A 218 5.94 15.26 19.87
C GLU A 218 6.58 16.60 20.25
N GLY A 219 7.56 17.06 19.46
CA GLY A 219 8.37 18.26 19.68
C GLY A 219 7.61 19.57 19.55
N GLN A 220 6.48 19.62 18.84
CA GLN A 220 5.59 20.79 18.86
C GLN A 220 5.00 21.11 20.25
N LYS A 221 5.17 20.21 21.24
CA LYS A 221 4.82 20.48 22.64
C LYS A 221 5.95 21.16 23.45
N SER A 222 7.17 21.25 22.92
CA SER A 222 8.35 21.81 23.61
C SER A 222 9.05 22.85 22.74
N THR A 223 8.98 24.13 23.13
CA THR A 223 9.58 25.26 22.41
C THR A 223 11.11 25.35 22.51
N GLN A 224 11.80 24.34 23.06
CA GLN A 224 13.22 24.43 23.45
C GLN A 224 14.20 23.61 22.59
N ASN A 225 13.75 22.73 21.69
CA ASN A 225 14.67 21.93 20.86
C ASN A 225 14.78 22.48 19.43
N LYS A 226 16.02 22.74 18.99
CA LYS A 226 16.33 23.10 17.60
C LYS A 226 16.09 21.88 16.70
N LEU A 227 15.30 22.07 15.64
CA LEU A 227 15.06 21.04 14.62
C LEU A 227 16.37 20.56 13.98
N THR A 228 16.45 19.26 13.69
CA THR A 228 17.55 18.70 12.89
C THR A 228 17.42 19.10 11.42
N SER A 229 18.49 18.96 10.63
CA SER A 229 18.43 19.20 9.19
C SER A 229 17.43 18.28 8.48
N SER A 230 17.35 17.01 8.89
CA SER A 230 16.41 16.03 8.36
C SER A 230 14.97 16.42 8.69
N GLN A 231 14.70 16.84 9.93
CA GLN A 231 13.37 17.34 10.33
C GLN A 231 12.96 18.59 9.55
N GLN A 232 13.89 19.51 9.28
CA GLN A 232 13.61 20.67 8.44
C GLN A 232 13.25 20.26 7.00
N LEU A 233 13.99 19.32 6.40
CA LEU A 233 13.70 18.81 5.05
C LEU A 233 12.32 18.12 4.98
N ILE A 234 11.95 17.38 6.03
CA ILE A 234 10.61 16.78 6.17
C ILE A 234 9.55 17.89 6.17
N LEU A 235 9.66 18.87 7.06
CA LEU A 235 8.71 19.99 7.16
C LEU A 235 8.58 20.75 5.84
N ASP A 236 9.70 21.04 5.18
CA ASP A 236 9.73 21.73 3.88
C ASP A 236 9.03 20.92 2.78
N THR A 237 9.11 19.59 2.85
CA THR A 237 8.44 18.69 1.90
C THR A 237 6.92 18.67 2.10
N TYR A 238 6.45 18.62 3.35
CA TYR A 238 5.03 18.75 3.67
C TYR A 238 4.48 20.11 3.26
N LYS A 239 5.21 21.19 3.55
CA LYS A 239 4.84 22.55 3.14
C LYS A 239 4.74 22.70 1.63
N HIS A 240 5.71 22.13 0.90
CA HIS A 240 5.70 22.14 -0.55
C HIS A 240 4.51 21.35 -1.10
N PHE A 241 4.23 20.17 -0.56
CA PHE A 241 3.09 19.36 -0.96
C PHE A 241 1.76 20.11 -0.76
N ASP A 242 1.56 20.75 0.41
CA ASP A 242 0.37 21.57 0.69
C ASP A 242 0.19 22.73 -0.30
N HIS A 243 1.29 23.42 -0.64
CA HIS A 243 1.28 24.46 -1.66
C HIS A 243 0.83 23.92 -3.03
N GLN A 244 1.32 22.75 -3.43
CA GLN A 244 0.94 22.11 -4.70
C GLN A 244 -0.53 21.69 -4.72
N LEU A 245 -1.08 21.20 -3.59
CA LEU A 245 -2.52 20.93 -3.47
C LEU A 245 -3.35 22.21 -3.60
N SER A 246 -2.97 23.26 -2.89
CA SER A 246 -3.64 24.57 -2.97
C SER A 246 -3.64 25.12 -4.39
N TYR A 247 -2.48 25.05 -5.05
CA TYR A 247 -2.31 25.50 -6.43
C TYR A 247 -3.21 24.71 -7.38
N LEU A 248 -3.16 23.37 -7.34
CA LEU A 248 -4.00 22.50 -8.15
C LEU A 248 -5.49 22.85 -7.99
N VAL A 249 -5.99 22.83 -6.77
CA VAL A 249 -7.42 23.02 -6.50
C VAL A 249 -7.89 24.42 -6.91
N THR A 250 -7.09 25.45 -6.62
CA THR A 250 -7.44 26.84 -6.99
C THR A 250 -7.42 27.04 -8.49
N THR A 251 -6.46 26.45 -9.20
CA THR A 251 -6.36 26.57 -10.67
C THR A 251 -7.51 25.87 -11.38
N LEU A 252 -7.95 24.70 -10.88
CA LEU A 252 -9.05 23.94 -11.46
C LEU A 252 -10.44 24.55 -11.17
N GLY A 253 -10.54 25.47 -10.21
CA GLY A 253 -11.82 26.10 -9.86
C GLY A 253 -12.90 25.11 -9.41
N VAL A 254 -12.50 24.05 -8.70
CA VAL A 254 -13.39 22.92 -8.36
C VAL A 254 -14.47 23.36 -7.37
N GLU A 255 -15.69 22.82 -7.55
CA GLU A 255 -16.82 23.12 -6.67
C GLU A 255 -16.69 22.39 -5.33
N ASN A 256 -16.41 21.09 -5.36
CA ASN A 256 -16.27 20.24 -4.18
C ASN A 256 -14.94 19.48 -4.20
N VAL A 257 -14.37 19.25 -3.01
CA VAL A 257 -13.16 18.44 -2.81
C VAL A 257 -13.49 17.27 -1.91
N MET A 258 -13.03 16.09 -2.30
CA MET A 258 -12.99 14.91 -1.44
C MET A 258 -11.52 14.54 -1.20
N VAL A 259 -11.14 14.28 0.05
CA VAL A 259 -9.79 13.84 0.42
C VAL A 259 -9.87 12.40 0.93
N VAL A 260 -9.12 11.51 0.29
CA VAL A 260 -9.09 10.08 0.65
C VAL A 260 -7.66 9.56 0.85
N SER A 261 -7.50 8.53 1.68
CA SER A 261 -6.27 7.73 1.73
C SER A 261 -6.60 6.24 1.74
N ASP A 262 -5.73 5.42 1.13
CA ASP A 262 -5.90 3.96 1.11
C ASP A 262 -5.46 3.27 2.40
N HIS A 263 -4.77 4.02 3.25
CA HIS A 263 -4.41 3.69 4.63
C HIS A 263 -3.87 4.95 5.32
N GLY A 264 -3.80 4.92 6.65
CA GLY A 264 -3.01 5.88 7.44
C GLY A 264 -1.55 5.45 7.53
N GLN A 265 -0.83 5.96 8.53
CA GLN A 265 0.59 5.67 8.69
C GLN A 265 0.96 5.38 10.14
N ALA A 266 1.86 4.42 10.35
CA ALA A 266 2.32 4.01 11.66
C ALA A 266 3.84 3.86 11.74
N ALA A 267 4.36 3.93 12.97
CA ALA A 267 5.75 3.61 13.28
C ALA A 267 6.02 2.10 13.16
N ARG A 268 7.03 1.69 12.41
CA ARG A 268 7.54 0.31 12.44
C ARG A 268 8.40 0.12 13.68
N LYS A 269 7.81 -0.28 14.80
CA LYS A 269 8.56 -0.57 16.03
C LYS A 269 8.93 -2.04 16.14
N PHE A 270 8.11 -2.92 15.57
CA PHE A 270 8.28 -4.37 15.66
C PHE A 270 8.01 -5.06 14.33
N ASP A 271 8.68 -6.19 14.14
CA ASP A 271 8.47 -7.15 13.06
C ASP A 271 7.96 -8.48 13.63
N VAL A 272 6.91 -9.03 13.03
CA VAL A 272 6.29 -10.30 13.41
C VAL A 272 6.63 -11.36 12.39
N ASN A 273 7.23 -12.46 12.85
CA ASN A 273 7.53 -13.63 12.04
C ASN A 273 6.63 -14.80 12.42
N ILE A 274 5.45 -14.86 11.80
CA ILE A 274 4.49 -15.94 12.06
C ILE A 274 5.04 -17.32 11.66
N ASN A 275 5.93 -17.36 10.68
CA ASN A 275 6.56 -18.59 10.20
C ASN A 275 7.54 -19.18 11.23
N TYR A 276 8.11 -18.35 12.11
CA TYR A 276 8.88 -18.83 13.26
C TYR A 276 7.98 -19.61 14.22
N PHE A 277 6.87 -19.02 14.65
CA PHE A 277 5.89 -19.68 15.53
C PHE A 277 5.37 -20.99 14.94
N LEU A 278 4.95 -20.99 13.67
CA LEU A 278 4.49 -22.21 12.99
C LEU A 278 5.59 -23.29 12.91
N GLY A 279 6.86 -22.88 12.76
CA GLY A 279 8.01 -23.78 12.78
C GLY A 279 8.26 -24.41 14.15
N GLN A 280 8.17 -23.63 15.23
CA GLN A 280 8.35 -24.13 16.60
C GLN A 280 7.33 -25.20 16.98
N HIS A 281 6.10 -25.06 16.49
CA HIS A 281 5.03 -26.05 16.70
C HIS A 281 5.04 -27.20 15.68
N GLY A 282 6.00 -27.23 14.73
CA GLY A 282 6.11 -28.28 13.73
C GLY A 282 5.02 -28.26 12.64
N TRP A 283 4.22 -27.19 12.56
CA TRP A 283 3.22 -27.01 11.51
C TRP A 283 3.81 -26.47 10.21
N GLN A 284 4.96 -25.80 10.27
CA GLN A 284 5.71 -25.38 9.09
C GLN A 284 7.08 -26.04 9.04
N ILE A 285 7.44 -26.58 7.87
CA ILE A 285 8.73 -27.20 7.60
C ILE A 285 9.41 -26.39 6.51
N ASN A 286 10.66 -25.99 6.72
CA ASN A 286 11.46 -25.34 5.70
C ASN A 286 12.21 -26.39 4.86
N LYS A 287 12.38 -26.12 3.56
CA LYS A 287 13.22 -26.92 2.65
C LYS A 287 14.64 -26.98 3.25
N GLN A 288 15.27 -28.17 3.24
CA GLN A 288 16.66 -28.31 3.69
C GLN A 288 17.56 -27.39 2.86
N ALA A 289 18.54 -26.75 3.50
CA ALA A 289 19.49 -25.86 2.84
C ALA A 289 20.39 -26.65 1.87
N SER A 290 19.92 -26.90 0.64
CA SER A 290 20.77 -27.38 -0.45
C SER A 290 21.50 -26.20 -1.12
N VAL A 291 22.35 -26.51 -2.10
CA VAL A 291 23.23 -25.69 -2.98
C VAL A 291 22.82 -24.23 -3.25
N LEU A 292 21.54 -23.86 -3.10
CA LEU A 292 21.00 -22.50 -3.06
C LEU A 292 21.75 -21.54 -2.11
N SER A 293 22.26 -22.03 -0.96
CA SER A 293 23.02 -21.21 -0.02
C SER A 293 24.37 -20.73 -0.59
N PHE A 294 24.96 -21.49 -1.51
CA PHE A 294 26.20 -21.13 -2.21
C PHE A 294 25.95 -20.10 -3.31
N GLN A 295 24.86 -20.25 -4.08
CA GLN A 295 24.47 -19.31 -5.12
C GLN A 295 24.04 -17.94 -4.55
N GLN A 296 23.33 -17.92 -3.43
CA GLN A 296 22.96 -16.68 -2.73
C GLN A 296 24.18 -15.95 -2.16
N LYS A 297 25.14 -16.70 -1.59
CA LYS A 297 26.44 -16.14 -1.15
C LYS A 297 27.24 -15.61 -2.34
N ALA A 298 27.36 -16.37 -3.43
CA ALA A 298 28.04 -15.94 -4.65
C ALA A 298 27.41 -14.66 -5.23
N ARG A 299 26.07 -14.56 -5.25
CA ARG A 299 25.35 -13.35 -5.66
C ARG A 299 25.64 -12.14 -4.75
N ARG A 300 25.77 -12.35 -3.43
CA ARG A 300 26.17 -11.31 -2.47
C ARG A 300 27.57 -10.78 -2.75
N TYR A 301 28.52 -11.66 -3.05
CA TYR A 301 29.88 -11.28 -3.43
C TYR A 301 29.92 -10.59 -4.80
N ALA A 302 29.17 -11.09 -5.78
CA ALA A 302 29.03 -10.47 -7.09
C ALA A 302 28.44 -9.05 -6.99
N LYS A 303 27.41 -8.83 -6.14
CA LYS A 303 26.84 -7.49 -5.90
C LYS A 303 27.84 -6.50 -5.28
N LYS A 304 28.83 -6.99 -4.52
CA LYS A 304 29.88 -6.16 -3.92
C LYS A 304 31.03 -5.84 -4.87
N LEU A 305 31.29 -6.72 -5.85
CA LEU A 305 32.47 -6.65 -6.72
C LEU A 305 32.15 -6.15 -8.14
N LEU A 306 30.91 -6.33 -8.61
CA LEU A 306 30.53 -5.95 -9.97
C LEU A 306 30.03 -4.49 -10.03
N PRO A 307 30.45 -3.72 -11.06
CA PRO A 307 29.82 -2.44 -11.38
C PRO A 307 28.31 -2.59 -11.58
N ARG A 308 27.54 -1.62 -11.09
CA ARG A 308 26.06 -1.68 -11.02
C ARG A 308 25.41 -2.05 -12.36
N LYS A 309 25.89 -1.49 -13.48
CA LYS A 309 25.41 -1.81 -14.84
C LYS A 309 25.55 -3.30 -15.21
N CYS A 310 26.62 -3.96 -14.77
CA CYS A 310 26.85 -5.38 -15.04
C CYS A 310 26.00 -6.28 -14.13
N TYR A 311 25.83 -5.88 -12.87
CA TYR A 311 24.92 -6.57 -11.95
C TYR A 311 23.46 -6.46 -12.43
N ASP A 312 23.04 -5.29 -12.90
CA ASP A 312 21.69 -5.05 -13.40
C ASP A 312 21.41 -5.88 -14.68
N ALA A 313 22.40 -6.02 -15.57
CA ALA A 313 22.33 -6.90 -16.74
C ALA A 313 22.33 -8.41 -16.40
N LEU A 314 22.96 -8.80 -15.29
CA LEU A 314 22.88 -10.17 -14.75
C LEU A 314 21.54 -10.44 -14.05
N ALA A 315 21.02 -9.44 -13.31
CA ALA A 315 19.77 -9.53 -12.57
C ALA A 315 18.53 -9.54 -13.49
N SER A 316 18.62 -8.95 -14.68
CA SER A 316 17.56 -8.96 -15.71
C SER A 316 17.44 -10.28 -16.47
N ASN A 317 18.32 -11.27 -16.24
CA ASN A 317 18.22 -12.58 -16.85
C ASN A 317 17.03 -13.37 -16.25
N PRO A 318 16.06 -13.86 -17.07
CA PRO A 318 14.86 -14.56 -16.59
C PRO A 318 15.14 -15.81 -15.73
N SER A 319 16.29 -16.46 -15.92
CA SER A 319 16.73 -17.59 -15.11
C SER A 319 17.16 -17.19 -13.69
N LEU A 320 17.74 -15.99 -13.54
CA LEU A 320 18.11 -15.37 -12.25
C LEU A 320 16.95 -14.59 -11.61
N HIS A 321 15.95 -14.17 -12.40
CA HIS A 321 14.67 -13.66 -11.94
C HIS A 321 13.79 -14.77 -11.35
N ARG A 322 13.78 -15.98 -11.94
CA ARG A 322 13.22 -17.18 -11.30
C ARG A 322 13.92 -17.55 -9.98
N ALA A 323 15.22 -17.24 -9.87
CA ALA A 323 15.98 -17.38 -8.63
C ALA A 323 15.91 -16.14 -7.70
N GLY A 324 15.25 -15.05 -8.14
CA GLY A 324 15.16 -13.75 -7.46
C GLY A 324 13.76 -13.40 -6.95
N GLY A 325 12.71 -13.94 -7.58
CA GLY A 325 11.42 -14.16 -6.95
C GLY A 325 11.58 -15.37 -6.04
N GLY A 326 12.05 -15.11 -4.81
CA GLY A 326 12.50 -16.16 -3.90
C GLY A 326 11.51 -17.31 -3.85
N GLN A 327 11.95 -18.50 -4.27
CA GLN A 327 11.24 -19.72 -3.88
C GLN A 327 11.07 -19.65 -2.37
N SER A 328 9.83 -19.84 -1.92
CA SER A 328 9.52 -19.84 -0.49
C SER A 328 10.47 -20.81 0.21
N PRO A 329 11.06 -20.45 1.35
CA PRO A 329 11.85 -21.39 2.14
C PRO A 329 10.98 -22.54 2.67
N ILE A 330 9.65 -22.43 2.59
CA ILE A 330 8.67 -23.40 3.06
C ILE A 330 8.63 -24.61 2.12
N ASP A 331 8.64 -25.80 2.72
CA ASP A 331 8.32 -27.07 2.07
C ASP A 331 6.81 -27.32 2.17
N PHE A 332 6.07 -26.85 1.17
CA PHE A 332 4.61 -27.01 1.10
C PHE A 332 4.17 -28.46 0.99
N SER A 333 5.02 -29.39 0.57
CA SER A 333 4.64 -30.81 0.52
C SER A 333 4.56 -31.47 1.89
N ARG A 334 5.05 -30.80 2.94
CA ARG A 334 5.14 -31.34 4.31
C ARG A 334 4.58 -30.40 5.37
N SER A 335 4.46 -29.11 5.07
CA SER A 335 3.92 -28.12 5.99
C SER A 335 2.40 -28.22 6.08
N LYS A 336 1.83 -28.08 7.28
CA LYS A 336 0.39 -28.03 7.54
C LYS A 336 -0.18 -26.61 7.50
N ALA A 337 0.63 -25.60 7.81
CA ALA A 337 0.23 -24.20 7.81
C ALA A 337 1.38 -23.29 7.39
N PHE A 338 1.06 -22.08 6.91
CA PHE A 338 2.06 -21.10 6.50
C PHE A 338 1.53 -19.66 6.62
N GLY A 339 2.44 -18.70 6.78
CA GLY A 339 2.19 -17.27 6.67
C GLY A 339 2.70 -16.67 5.36
N MET A 340 2.16 -15.50 5.00
CA MET A 340 2.58 -14.71 3.84
C MET A 340 3.14 -13.35 4.27
N ARG A 341 4.20 -12.90 3.58
CA ARG A 341 4.90 -11.68 3.92
C ARG A 341 3.95 -10.49 3.84
N GLY A 342 4.07 -9.58 4.80
CA GLY A 342 3.28 -8.36 4.88
C GLY A 342 1.83 -8.58 5.30
N SER A 343 1.42 -9.81 5.63
CA SER A 343 0.01 -10.14 5.88
C SER A 343 -0.18 -10.71 7.29
N PRO A 344 -1.12 -10.19 8.08
CA PRO A 344 -1.40 -10.65 9.44
C PRO A 344 -2.32 -11.88 9.46
N VAL A 345 -2.01 -12.88 8.65
CA VAL A 345 -2.88 -14.06 8.44
C VAL A 345 -2.08 -15.34 8.36
N ILE A 346 -2.73 -16.45 8.71
CA ILE A 346 -2.22 -17.82 8.52
C ILE A 346 -3.16 -18.58 7.59
N TYR A 347 -2.57 -19.37 6.70
CA TYR A 347 -3.24 -20.28 5.80
C TYR A 347 -3.01 -21.71 6.27
N ILE A 348 -4.07 -22.52 6.25
CA ILE A 348 -3.96 -23.98 6.34
C ILE A 348 -3.64 -24.51 4.95
N ASN A 349 -2.58 -25.31 4.88
CA ASN A 349 -2.10 -25.94 3.66
C ASN A 349 -2.95 -27.17 3.33
N ASP A 350 -4.15 -26.90 2.84
CA ASP A 350 -5.14 -27.89 2.40
C ASP A 350 -5.14 -28.04 0.87
N GLU A 351 -6.20 -28.67 0.34
CA GLU A 351 -6.38 -28.91 -1.10
C GLU A 351 -6.28 -27.65 -1.98
N ARG A 352 -6.59 -26.46 -1.45
CA ARG A 352 -6.46 -25.18 -2.18
C ARG A 352 -5.01 -24.88 -2.55
N PHE A 353 -4.07 -25.44 -1.80
CA PHE A 353 -2.64 -25.20 -1.93
C PHE A 353 -1.86 -26.49 -2.28
N PHE A 354 -2.55 -27.56 -2.68
CA PHE A 354 -1.97 -28.91 -2.88
C PHE A 354 -1.25 -29.43 -1.62
N GLY A 355 -1.77 -29.05 -0.45
CA GLY A 355 -1.16 -29.33 0.83
C GLY A 355 -1.57 -30.66 1.46
N VAL A 356 -0.96 -30.95 2.61
CA VAL A 356 -1.11 -32.24 3.33
C VAL A 356 -2.35 -32.34 4.21
N VAL A 357 -3.04 -31.22 4.45
CA VAL A 357 -4.23 -31.20 5.33
C VAL A 357 -5.46 -31.55 4.49
N SER A 358 -5.94 -32.78 4.62
CA SER A 358 -7.13 -33.26 3.91
C SER A 358 -8.36 -33.30 4.81
N GLY A 359 -9.48 -32.79 4.32
CA GLY A 359 -10.78 -32.88 5.00
C GLY A 359 -11.07 -31.71 5.95
N ASN A 360 -12.33 -31.29 5.96
CA ASN A 360 -12.80 -30.12 6.73
C ASN A 360 -12.68 -30.30 8.25
N GLU A 361 -12.80 -31.52 8.76
CA GLU A 361 -12.66 -31.82 10.19
C GLU A 361 -11.22 -31.57 10.65
N CYS A 362 -10.25 -32.25 10.03
CA CYS A 362 -8.83 -32.06 10.33
C CYS A 362 -8.37 -30.60 10.15
N LYS A 363 -8.88 -29.92 9.12
CA LYS A 363 -8.63 -28.48 8.93
C LYS A 363 -9.15 -27.66 10.11
N ASN A 364 -10.38 -27.88 10.55
CA ASN A 364 -10.99 -27.13 11.64
C ASN A 364 -10.34 -27.40 12.98
N GLU A 365 -9.93 -28.64 13.24
CA GLU A 365 -9.15 -29.00 14.43
C GLU A 365 -7.81 -28.27 14.45
N LEU A 366 -7.07 -28.29 13.34
CA LEU A 366 -5.80 -27.58 13.22
C LEU A 366 -5.97 -26.05 13.40
N ILE A 367 -7.04 -25.46 12.87
CA ILE A 367 -7.33 -24.03 13.08
C ILE A 367 -7.51 -23.74 14.58
N GLN A 368 -8.28 -24.57 15.30
CA GLN A 368 -8.49 -24.39 16.74
C GLN A 368 -7.21 -24.58 17.53
N GLU A 369 -6.40 -25.58 17.16
CA GLU A 369 -5.10 -25.84 17.78
C GLU A 369 -4.16 -24.65 17.62
N VAL A 370 -3.98 -24.14 16.39
CA VAL A 370 -3.14 -22.97 16.09
C VAL A 370 -3.61 -21.73 16.85
N ILE A 371 -4.92 -21.45 16.86
CA ILE A 371 -5.48 -20.30 17.59
C ILE A 371 -5.25 -20.45 19.09
N SER A 372 -5.52 -21.64 19.66
CA SER A 372 -5.34 -21.92 21.08
C SER A 372 -3.89 -21.70 21.51
N GLU A 373 -2.94 -22.29 20.79
CA GLU A 373 -1.53 -22.20 21.15
C GLU A 373 -0.97 -20.79 20.93
N PHE A 374 -1.36 -20.11 19.84
CA PHE A 374 -0.93 -18.72 19.62
C PHE A 374 -1.44 -17.78 20.72
N ASN A 375 -2.68 -17.96 21.17
CA ASN A 375 -3.25 -17.14 22.24
C ASN A 375 -2.75 -17.52 23.65
N LYS A 376 -2.13 -18.68 23.83
CA LYS A 376 -1.41 -19.04 25.06
C LYS A 376 0.05 -18.58 25.06
N ASP A 377 0.61 -18.28 23.89
CA ASP A 377 2.00 -17.87 23.75
C ASP A 377 2.26 -16.56 24.52
N GLN A 378 3.27 -16.60 25.40
CA GLN A 378 3.58 -15.47 26.28
C GLN A 378 4.13 -14.27 25.50
N GLU A 379 4.91 -14.51 24.45
CA GLU A 379 5.49 -13.46 23.62
C GLU A 379 4.38 -12.73 22.84
N ALA A 380 3.49 -13.49 22.18
CA ALA A 380 2.32 -12.95 21.48
C ALA A 380 1.46 -12.06 22.40
N ASN A 381 1.13 -12.58 23.60
CA ASN A 381 0.33 -11.87 24.59
C ASN A 381 0.99 -10.57 25.10
N ASN A 382 2.30 -10.61 25.40
CA ASN A 382 3.05 -9.43 25.83
C ASN A 382 3.06 -8.31 24.77
N HIS A 383 2.94 -8.69 23.50
CA HIS A 383 2.92 -7.77 22.37
C HIS A 383 1.50 -7.41 21.89
N GLY A 384 0.46 -7.90 22.56
CA GLY A 384 -0.94 -7.62 22.22
C GLY A 384 -1.38 -8.25 20.90
N LEU A 385 -0.74 -9.35 20.48
CA LEU A 385 -1.12 -10.12 19.30
C LEU A 385 -2.18 -11.15 19.69
N LYS A 386 -3.22 -11.32 18.85
CA LYS A 386 -4.29 -12.29 19.13
C LYS A 386 -4.75 -13.00 17.85
N ALA A 387 -4.76 -14.32 17.87
CA ALA A 387 -5.31 -15.14 16.81
C ALA A 387 -6.82 -15.33 16.96
N MET A 388 -7.53 -15.32 15.84
CA MET A 388 -8.96 -15.64 15.75
C MET A 388 -9.27 -16.24 14.37
N ARG A 389 -10.45 -16.84 14.18
CA ARG A 389 -10.82 -17.31 12.84
C ARG A 389 -10.95 -16.11 11.91
N PHE A 390 -10.48 -16.24 10.68
CA PHE A 390 -10.61 -15.17 9.70
C PHE A 390 -12.09 -14.75 9.50
N SER A 391 -13.00 -15.72 9.50
CA SER A 391 -14.44 -15.50 9.41
C SER A 391 -15.03 -14.71 10.59
N GLU A 392 -14.42 -14.77 11.79
CA GLU A 392 -14.90 -14.01 12.95
C GLU A 392 -14.59 -12.52 12.80
N ARG A 393 -13.48 -12.16 12.13
CA ARG A 393 -13.10 -10.76 11.88
C ARG A 393 -13.90 -10.09 10.78
N PHE A 394 -14.35 -10.85 9.78
CA PHE A 394 -14.98 -10.35 8.55
C PHE A 394 -16.38 -10.93 8.33
N SER A 395 -17.14 -11.21 9.40
CA SER A 395 -18.40 -11.98 9.40
C SER A 395 -19.54 -11.49 8.48
N GLU A 396 -19.40 -10.33 7.81
CA GLU A 396 -20.34 -9.83 6.80
C GLU A 396 -19.82 -10.06 5.38
N GLY A 397 -20.48 -10.95 4.63
CA GLY A 397 -20.40 -10.96 3.16
C GLY A 397 -19.12 -11.52 2.54
N VAL A 398 -18.21 -12.15 3.30
CA VAL A 398 -17.03 -12.82 2.72
C VAL A 398 -17.50 -13.96 1.83
N LYS A 399 -17.60 -13.70 0.52
CA LYS A 399 -17.28 -14.75 -0.44
C LYS A 399 -15.81 -15.06 -0.19
N SER A 400 -15.54 -16.24 0.36
CA SER A 400 -14.18 -16.77 0.38
C SER A 400 -13.68 -16.76 -1.06
N PHE A 401 -12.89 -15.76 -1.45
CA PHE A 401 -12.11 -15.89 -2.68
C PHE A 401 -11.28 -17.16 -2.51
N GLU A 402 -11.06 -17.89 -3.61
CA GLU A 402 -10.59 -19.29 -3.63
C GLU A 402 -9.45 -19.59 -2.65
N LEU A 403 -8.54 -18.62 -2.45
CA LEU A 403 -7.35 -18.73 -1.61
C LEU A 403 -7.42 -17.88 -0.33
N SER A 404 -8.62 -17.73 0.27
CA SER A 404 -8.81 -16.95 1.49
C SER A 404 -8.04 -17.53 2.68
N PRO A 405 -7.50 -16.71 3.59
CA PRO A 405 -6.85 -17.19 4.80
C PRO A 405 -7.85 -17.83 5.78
N ASP A 406 -7.30 -18.57 6.75
CA ASP A 406 -8.10 -19.31 7.74
C ASP A 406 -8.08 -18.64 9.12
N ILE A 407 -6.95 -18.01 9.47
CA ILE A 407 -6.72 -17.38 10.77
C ILE A 407 -6.28 -15.93 10.55
N TRP A 408 -6.90 -15.03 11.29
CA TRP A 408 -6.52 -13.63 11.41
C TRP A 408 -5.68 -13.42 12.67
N ILE A 409 -4.62 -12.63 12.58
CA ILE A 409 -3.84 -12.17 13.73
C ILE A 409 -4.12 -10.69 13.95
N GLU A 410 -4.91 -10.38 14.97
CA GLU A 410 -5.10 -9.03 15.43
C GLU A 410 -3.79 -8.49 16.01
N LYS A 411 -3.44 -7.26 15.66
CA LYS A 411 -2.16 -6.64 16.00
C LYS A 411 -2.31 -5.14 16.24
N PRO A 412 -1.43 -4.52 17.04
CA PRO A 412 -1.28 -3.07 17.03
C PRO A 412 -0.70 -2.56 15.69
N ASP A 413 -0.89 -1.27 15.41
CA ASP A 413 -0.46 -0.66 14.13
C ASP A 413 1.05 -0.65 13.94
N ASN A 414 1.83 -0.64 15.03
CA ASN A 414 3.28 -0.55 15.01
C ASN A 414 4.04 -1.87 14.73
N TYR A 415 3.30 -2.92 14.32
CA TYR A 415 3.82 -4.24 14.00
C TYR A 415 3.69 -4.53 12.51
N LEU A 416 4.80 -4.86 11.85
CA LEU A 416 4.82 -5.34 10.47
C LEU A 416 4.99 -6.85 10.43
N PHE A 417 4.18 -7.54 9.63
CA PHE A 417 4.43 -8.96 9.38
C PHE A 417 5.54 -9.09 8.34
N ASP A 418 6.78 -9.23 8.78
CA ASP A 418 7.94 -9.39 7.90
C ASP A 418 8.83 -10.48 8.49
N TYR A 419 9.15 -11.47 7.68
CA TYR A 419 10.02 -12.59 8.07
C TYR A 419 11.37 -12.54 7.35
N GLY A 420 11.72 -11.38 6.76
CA GLY A 420 13.03 -11.12 6.16
C GLY A 420 13.25 -11.88 4.85
N VAL A 421 13.67 -11.18 3.79
CA VAL A 421 14.15 -11.85 2.57
C VAL A 421 15.55 -11.32 2.24
N GLY A 422 16.56 -12.18 2.43
CA GLY A 422 17.90 -11.98 1.90
C GLY A 422 18.92 -11.33 2.85
N ASN A 423 20.07 -12.00 2.96
CA ASN A 423 21.36 -11.54 3.49
C ASN A 423 21.60 -11.44 5.00
N SER A 424 20.62 -11.71 5.85
CA SER A 424 20.93 -12.03 7.24
C SER A 424 21.09 -13.55 7.38
N ASN A 425 22.29 -14.00 7.70
CA ASN A 425 22.47 -15.21 8.52
C ASN A 425 21.94 -14.97 9.96
N ALA A 426 21.04 -14.00 10.16
CA ALA A 426 20.26 -13.92 11.38
C ALA A 426 19.05 -14.79 11.11
N GLY A 427 19.03 -15.97 11.74
CA GLY A 427 17.76 -16.58 12.07
C GLY A 427 16.90 -15.48 12.68
N ILE A 428 15.67 -15.36 12.21
CA ILE A 428 14.69 -14.67 13.03
C ILE A 428 14.38 -15.68 14.12
N ASP A 429 14.99 -15.46 15.29
CA ASP A 429 15.03 -16.42 16.38
C ASP A 429 13.82 -16.28 17.32
N ASN A 430 12.88 -15.37 17.04
CA ASN A 430 11.69 -15.10 17.85
C ASN A 430 10.45 -14.75 17.01
N LEU A 431 9.26 -14.83 17.61
CA LEU A 431 8.01 -14.42 16.97
C LEU A 431 7.97 -12.91 16.72
N VAL A 432 8.46 -12.10 17.68
CA VAL A 432 8.50 -10.65 17.61
C VAL A 432 9.93 -10.14 17.69
N ASN A 433 10.28 -9.21 16.81
CA ASN A 433 11.61 -8.63 16.75
C ASN A 433 11.51 -7.11 16.77
N GLU A 434 12.35 -6.45 17.56
CA GLU A 434 12.38 -5.00 17.59
C GLU A 434 13.04 -4.43 16.33
N ASN A 435 12.39 -3.46 15.70
CA ASN A 435 12.98 -2.71 14.58
C ASN A 435 13.93 -1.64 15.13
N HIS A 436 15.13 -2.05 15.55
CA HIS A 436 16.14 -1.15 16.11
C HIS A 436 16.42 0.14 15.31
N PRO A 437 16.34 0.18 13.96
CA PRO A 437 16.43 1.43 13.21
C PRO A 437 15.42 2.52 13.62
N TYR A 438 14.25 2.15 14.16
CA TYR A 438 13.26 3.13 14.63
C TYR A 438 13.78 4.00 15.78
N TYR A 439 14.68 3.50 16.62
CA TYR A 439 15.16 4.20 17.82
C TYR A 439 16.46 4.98 17.60
N LYS A 440 16.83 5.23 16.34
CA LYS A 440 18.05 5.94 15.95
C LYS A 440 17.68 7.12 15.06
N ALA A 441 18.54 8.15 15.10
CA ALA A 441 18.48 9.22 14.11
C ALA A 441 18.60 8.63 12.70
N ILE A 442 17.83 9.18 11.76
CA ILE A 442 17.84 8.64 10.39
C ILE A 442 19.19 8.88 9.72
N ASP A 443 19.74 7.83 9.12
CA ASP A 443 20.86 7.91 8.17
C ASP A 443 20.40 7.29 6.85
N PHE A 444 20.16 8.14 5.85
CA PHE A 444 19.72 7.73 4.53
C PHE A 444 20.68 6.72 3.89
N LYS A 445 22.00 6.83 4.12
CA LYS A 445 22.98 5.90 3.54
C LYS A 445 22.87 4.49 4.12
N ALA A 446 22.31 4.35 5.32
CA ALA A 446 22.12 3.07 6.00
C ALA A 446 20.81 2.37 5.61
N ILE A 447 19.87 3.05 4.94
CA ILE A 447 18.57 2.49 4.57
C ILE A 447 18.74 1.40 3.50
N ASP A 448 18.29 0.19 3.83
CA ASP A 448 18.40 -0.99 2.96
C ASP A 448 17.05 -1.54 2.44
N ARG A 449 15.93 -0.99 2.91
CA ARG A 449 14.56 -1.41 2.57
C ARG A 449 13.59 -0.22 2.51
N GLY A 450 12.47 -0.42 1.83
CA GLY A 450 11.47 0.64 1.62
C GLY A 450 10.69 1.04 2.88
N GLN A 451 10.30 0.09 3.72
CA GLN A 451 9.67 0.34 5.02
C GLN A 451 10.74 0.31 6.10
N TRP A 452 11.41 1.44 6.35
CA TRP A 452 12.55 1.52 7.27
C TRP A 452 12.10 1.77 8.71
N THR A 453 11.50 2.92 8.98
CA THR A 453 10.94 3.28 10.31
C THR A 453 9.42 3.46 10.29
N GLY A 454 8.80 3.49 9.11
CA GLY A 454 7.35 3.61 8.95
C GLY A 454 6.73 2.45 8.20
N ILE A 455 5.46 2.20 8.47
CA ILE A 455 4.59 1.16 7.88
C ILE A 455 3.16 1.71 7.75
N LYS A 456 2.29 0.96 7.07
CA LYS A 456 0.88 1.32 6.92
C LYS A 456 0.17 1.33 8.29
N GLY A 457 -0.70 2.30 8.52
CA GLY A 457 -1.55 2.43 9.71
C GLY A 457 -3.04 2.38 9.34
N ARG A 458 -3.91 2.06 10.30
CA ARG A 458 -5.35 1.86 10.06
C ARG A 458 -6.16 3.16 9.94
N SER A 459 -5.59 4.29 10.34
CA SER A 459 -6.24 5.60 10.35
C SER A 459 -6.33 6.23 8.95
N ALA A 460 -7.02 5.55 8.04
CA ALA A 460 -7.29 6.07 6.70
C ALA A 460 -8.27 7.25 6.75
N MET A 461 -8.26 8.07 5.71
CA MET A 461 -9.03 9.31 5.63
C MET A 461 -10.14 9.19 4.58
N ILE A 462 -11.33 9.66 4.92
CA ILE A 462 -12.41 9.96 3.99
C ILE A 462 -13.05 11.27 4.46
N TYR A 463 -12.81 12.35 3.72
CA TYR A 463 -13.34 13.68 4.00
C TYR A 463 -13.93 14.29 2.73
N TYR A 464 -14.98 15.09 2.86
CA TYR A 464 -15.54 15.81 1.70
C TYR A 464 -16.09 17.19 2.09
N THR A 465 -15.95 18.15 1.18
CA THR A 465 -16.54 19.49 1.32
C THR A 465 -17.82 19.52 0.49
N SER A 466 -18.97 19.42 1.15
CA SER A 466 -20.29 19.58 0.53
C SER A 466 -21.28 20.00 1.62
N ASP A 467 -22.30 20.78 1.25
CA ASP A 467 -23.41 21.16 2.14
C ASP A 467 -24.33 19.97 2.46
N LYS A 468 -24.14 18.83 1.79
CA LYS A 468 -24.89 17.59 2.04
C LYS A 468 -24.40 16.91 3.32
N GLU A 469 -25.20 17.00 4.38
CA GLU A 469 -24.89 16.43 5.71
C GLU A 469 -24.93 14.90 5.73
N GLU A 470 -25.88 14.28 5.01
CA GLU A 470 -25.99 12.81 4.91
C GLU A 470 -25.68 12.34 3.49
N VAL A 471 -24.67 11.49 3.36
CA VAL A 471 -24.28 10.85 2.11
C VAL A 471 -24.44 9.34 2.20
N ASP A 472 -24.75 8.70 1.07
CA ASP A 472 -24.74 7.24 0.99
C ASP A 472 -23.30 6.73 1.10
N THR A 473 -23.00 6.01 2.18
CA THR A 473 -21.70 5.37 2.40
C THR A 473 -21.72 3.89 2.01
N GLY A 474 -22.84 3.37 1.50
CA GLY A 474 -22.98 1.97 1.14
C GLY A 474 -23.04 1.04 2.36
N PRO A 475 -22.96 -0.29 2.11
CA PRO A 475 -23.27 -1.27 3.14
C PRO A 475 -22.10 -1.61 4.08
N TYR A 476 -20.87 -1.22 3.75
CA TYR A 476 -19.67 -1.61 4.51
C TYR A 476 -19.05 -0.41 5.22
N LYS A 477 -18.50 -0.63 6.41
CA LYS A 477 -17.85 0.42 7.22
C LYS A 477 -16.34 0.50 7.01
N ASP A 478 -15.88 0.33 5.77
CA ASP A 478 -14.47 0.38 5.39
C ASP A 478 -14.23 1.44 4.29
N LEU A 479 -13.12 1.35 3.56
CA LEU A 479 -12.79 2.29 2.49
C LEU A 479 -13.68 2.21 1.25
N THR A 480 -14.56 1.20 1.14
CA THR A 480 -15.58 1.19 0.08
C THR A 480 -16.57 2.35 0.21
N GLN A 481 -16.72 2.92 1.41
CA GLN A 481 -17.56 4.10 1.63
C GLN A 481 -17.16 5.29 0.74
N ALA A 482 -15.89 5.40 0.37
CA ALA A 482 -15.42 6.45 -0.52
C ALA A 482 -16.01 6.33 -1.94
N TYR A 483 -16.23 5.10 -2.42
CA TYR A 483 -16.88 4.84 -3.71
C TYR A 483 -18.31 5.39 -3.72
N TYR A 484 -19.12 4.96 -2.75
CA TYR A 484 -20.53 5.34 -2.65
C TYR A 484 -20.69 6.85 -2.39
N THR A 485 -19.85 7.40 -1.51
CA THR A 485 -19.84 8.84 -1.23
C THR A 485 -19.54 9.65 -2.50
N CYS A 486 -18.54 9.24 -3.29
CA CYS A 486 -18.22 9.92 -4.55
C CYS A 486 -19.41 9.92 -5.52
N LEU A 487 -20.07 8.76 -5.68
CA LEU A 487 -21.24 8.61 -6.56
C LEU A 487 -22.44 9.44 -6.09
N ASP A 488 -22.64 9.57 -4.78
CA ASP A 488 -23.77 10.28 -4.19
C ASP A 488 -23.59 11.81 -4.17
N LEU A 489 -22.36 12.28 -3.97
CA LEU A 489 -22.01 13.70 -4.10
C LEU A 489 -22.28 14.22 -5.52
N ILE A 490 -21.99 13.42 -6.54
CA ILE A 490 -22.23 13.79 -7.94
C ILE A 490 -23.69 13.61 -8.37
N GLY A 491 -24.39 12.59 -7.87
CA GLY A 491 -25.81 12.36 -8.17
C GLY A 491 -26.74 13.53 -7.79
N SER A 492 -26.26 14.44 -6.95
CA SER A 492 -26.96 15.65 -6.51
C SER A 492 -26.85 16.81 -7.52
N ALA A 493 -25.83 16.83 -8.39
CA ALA A 493 -25.57 17.90 -9.36
C ALA A 493 -26.50 17.87 -10.58
N ASN A 494 -27.02 16.68 -10.95
CA ASN A 494 -27.91 16.50 -12.11
C ASN A 494 -29.41 16.76 -11.81
N ARG A 495 -29.74 17.32 -10.63
CA ARG A 495 -31.12 17.61 -10.22
C ARG A 495 -31.51 19.09 -10.24
N THR A 496 -30.68 19.96 -10.83
CA THR A 496 -30.98 21.40 -10.99
C THR A 496 -31.15 21.80 -12.43
#